data_AF-A0A175YJQ7-F1
#
_entry.id   AF-A0A175YJQ7-F1
#
_cell.length_a   1.000
_cell.length_b   1.000
_cell.length_c   1.000
_cell.angle_alpha   90.00
_cell.angle_beta   90.00
_cell.angle_gamma   90.00
#
_symmetry.space_group_name_H-M   'P 1'
#
loop_
_entity.id
_entity.type
_entity.pdbx_description
1 polymer ?
#
loop_
_entity_poly.entity_id
_entity_poly.type
_entity_poly.pdbx_seq_one_letter_code
_entity_poly.pdbx_strand_id
1 'polypeptide(L)'
;MTRTQYLRWPSITSRDEALTYIQQVAIPHPWRHSICMDDTCIGYVSVKPEPGDDHHRAHVSYALSAEYWGLGIATDALKKAIAKVFKKFSYLARIEALVEEENKGSQRVLEKVGFRKEGLLTVEEVWV
;
A
#
# COMPACT_ATOMS: atom_id res chain seq x y z
N MET A 1 -1.33 6.88 -20.70
CA MET A 1 -1.42 6.19 -19.40
C MET A 1 -1.68 7.22 -18.32
N THR A 2 -2.71 7.03 -17.50
CA THR A 2 -2.97 7.88 -16.34
C THR A 2 -2.04 7.49 -15.19
N ARG A 3 -1.54 8.49 -14.44
CA ARG A 3 -0.55 8.27 -13.36
C ARG A 3 -1.12 7.46 -12.17
N THR A 4 -2.43 7.24 -12.16
CA THR A 4 -3.22 6.57 -11.13
C THR A 4 -3.82 5.24 -11.59
N GLN A 5 -3.43 4.72 -12.76
CA GLN A 5 -4.05 3.54 -13.38
C GLN A 5 -3.99 2.24 -12.55
N TYR A 6 -3.11 2.18 -11.55
CA TYR A 6 -2.97 1.02 -10.65
C TYR A 6 -3.63 1.22 -9.28
N LEU A 7 -4.34 2.34 -9.08
CA LEU A 7 -5.14 2.54 -7.88
C LEU A 7 -6.46 1.78 -8.05
N ARG A 8 -6.91 1.12 -6.99
CA ARG A 8 -8.20 0.42 -6.95
C ARG A 8 -9.40 1.34 -6.75
N TRP A 9 -9.19 2.65 -6.76
CA TRP A 9 -10.24 3.66 -6.61
C TRP A 9 -10.04 4.77 -7.65
N PRO A 10 -11.10 5.54 -7.98
CA PRO A 10 -11.02 6.64 -8.92
C PRO A 10 -9.99 7.70 -8.53
N SER A 11 -9.47 8.41 -9.52
CA SER A 11 -8.62 9.57 -9.23
C SER A 11 -9.44 10.62 -8.49
N ILE A 12 -8.91 11.11 -7.38
CA ILE A 12 -9.47 12.24 -6.65
C ILE A 12 -9.10 13.50 -7.42
N THR A 13 -10.11 14.26 -7.84
CA THR A 13 -9.94 15.41 -8.75
C THR A 13 -10.31 16.76 -8.12
N SER A 14 -10.93 16.75 -6.94
CA SER A 14 -11.32 17.96 -6.21
C SER A 14 -10.84 17.96 -4.77
N ARG A 15 -10.78 19.15 -4.17
CA ARG A 15 -10.44 19.33 -2.75
C ARG A 15 -11.46 18.64 -1.83
N ASP A 16 -12.74 18.70 -2.17
CA ASP A 16 -13.81 18.14 -1.35
C ASP A 16 -13.81 16.60 -1.38
N GLU A 17 -13.53 16.00 -2.54
CA GLU A 17 -13.26 14.56 -2.65
C GLU A 17 -12.04 14.16 -1.81
N ALA A 18 -10.96 14.95 -1.86
CA ALA A 18 -9.77 14.68 -1.07
C ALA A 18 -10.05 14.74 0.45
N LEU A 19 -10.78 15.76 0.90
CA LEU A 19 -11.18 15.88 2.30
C LEU A 19 -12.07 14.72 2.75
N THR A 20 -13.04 14.35 1.92
CA THR A 20 -13.93 13.21 2.18
C THR A 20 -13.14 11.92 2.30
N TYR A 21 -12.24 11.65 1.34
CA TYR A 21 -11.37 10.48 1.37
C TYR A 21 -10.48 10.46 2.61
N ILE A 22 -9.89 11.61 3.00
CA ILE A 22 -9.06 11.68 4.20
C ILE A 22 -9.87 11.33 5.44
N GLN A 23 -11.05 11.94 5.61
CA GLN A 23 -11.90 11.76 6.79
C GLN A 23 -12.49 10.35 6.89
N GLN A 24 -12.93 9.78 5.77
CA GLN A 24 -13.69 8.53 5.77
C GLN A 24 -12.82 7.29 5.52
N VAL A 25 -11.68 7.44 4.84
CA VAL A 25 -10.83 6.31 4.44
C VAL A 25 -9.45 6.38 5.09
N ALA A 26 -8.77 7.53 5.01
CA ALA A 26 -7.38 7.62 5.45
C ALA A 26 -7.23 7.61 6.98
N ILE A 27 -7.98 8.46 7.68
CA ILE A 27 -7.93 8.62 9.14
C ILE A 27 -8.45 7.36 9.87
N PRO A 28 -9.55 6.72 9.47
CA PRO A 28 -10.05 5.52 10.15
C PRO A 28 -9.20 4.27 9.90
N HIS A 29 -8.25 4.31 8.96
CA HIS A 29 -7.43 3.16 8.62
C HIS A 29 -6.57 2.72 9.83
N PRO A 30 -6.52 1.42 10.17
CA PRO A 30 -5.86 0.93 11.40
C PRO A 30 -4.36 1.26 11.49
N TRP A 31 -3.71 1.36 10.33
CA TRP A 31 -2.34 1.81 10.22
C TRP A 31 -2.11 2.46 8.85
N ARG A 32 -2.11 3.79 8.78
CA ARG A 32 -1.79 4.54 7.55
C ARG A 32 -0.92 5.73 7.90
N HIS A 33 0.12 5.93 7.12
CA HIS A 33 1.05 7.04 7.28
C HIS A 33 1.32 7.70 5.93
N SER A 34 1.38 9.03 5.95
CA SER A 34 1.88 9.82 4.83
C SER A 34 3.38 9.59 4.66
N ILE A 35 3.82 9.56 3.41
CA ILE A 35 5.22 9.68 3.03
C ILE A 35 5.44 11.16 2.75
N CYS A 36 6.28 11.81 3.54
CA CYS A 36 6.53 13.24 3.42
C CYS A 36 7.98 13.55 3.05
N MET A 37 8.17 14.59 2.26
CA MET A 37 9.46 15.20 1.95
C MET A 37 9.31 16.71 2.16
N ASP A 38 10.14 17.30 3.02
CA ASP A 38 10.10 18.73 3.40
C ASP A 38 8.66 19.24 3.67
N ASP A 39 7.99 18.57 4.62
CA ASP A 39 6.59 18.80 5.03
C ASP A 39 5.50 18.61 3.96
N THR A 40 5.90 18.24 2.75
CA THR A 40 4.97 17.94 1.66
C THR A 40 4.64 16.45 1.66
N CYS A 41 3.35 16.12 1.73
CA CYS A 41 2.88 14.74 1.54
C CYS A 41 3.01 14.35 0.07
N ILE A 42 3.87 13.37 -0.22
CA ILE A 42 4.17 12.91 -1.58
C ILE A 42 3.61 11.51 -1.85
N GLY A 43 2.96 10.90 -0.87
CA GLY A 43 2.44 9.54 -0.96
C GLY A 43 1.95 9.00 0.37
N TYR A 44 1.71 7.70 0.42
CA TYR A 44 1.31 7.03 1.65
C TYR A 44 1.76 5.57 1.64
N VAL A 45 1.77 5.00 2.84
CA VAL A 45 1.81 3.57 3.10
C VAL A 45 0.70 3.22 4.09
N SER A 46 0.02 2.10 3.86
CA SER A 46 -1.06 1.60 4.71
C SER A 46 -0.93 0.10 4.89
N VAL A 47 -1.14 -0.36 6.12
CA VAL A 47 -1.17 -1.79 6.45
C VAL A 47 -2.44 -2.12 7.23
N LYS A 48 -3.19 -3.11 6.76
CA LYS A 48 -4.47 -3.52 7.35
C LYS A 48 -4.36 -4.98 7.77
N PRO A 49 -4.38 -5.30 9.08
CA PRO A 49 -4.57 -6.67 9.55
C PRO A 49 -5.89 -7.25 9.03
N GLU A 50 -5.88 -8.51 8.63
CA GLU A 50 -7.11 -9.23 8.29
C GLU A 50 -7.94 -9.49 9.55
N PRO A 51 -9.28 -9.61 9.42
CA PRO A 51 -10.14 -9.99 10.55
C PRO A 51 -10.19 -11.52 10.74
N GLY A 52 -10.77 -11.96 11.86
CA GLY A 52 -11.13 -13.37 12.10
C GLY A 52 -9.93 -14.32 12.17
N ASP A 53 -10.08 -15.52 11.61
CA ASP A 53 -9.05 -16.56 11.67
C ASP A 53 -7.75 -16.15 10.96
N ASP A 54 -7.85 -15.21 10.03
CA ASP A 54 -6.74 -14.65 9.27
C ASP A 54 -6.01 -13.49 9.95
N HIS A 55 -6.36 -13.14 11.19
CA HIS A 55 -5.77 -11.99 11.91
C HIS A 55 -4.24 -12.00 12.06
N HIS A 56 -3.60 -13.15 11.86
CA HIS A 56 -2.15 -13.28 11.81
C HIS A 56 -1.53 -12.75 10.50
N ARG A 57 -2.35 -12.33 9.53
CA ARG A 57 -1.98 -11.77 8.23
C ARG A 57 -2.38 -10.29 8.14
N ALA A 58 -1.70 -9.54 7.27
CA ALA A 58 -2.05 -8.18 6.95
C ALA A 58 -1.76 -7.84 5.49
N HIS A 59 -2.56 -6.96 4.89
CA HIS A 59 -2.33 -6.44 3.55
C HIS A 59 -1.61 -5.09 3.60
N VAL A 60 -0.58 -4.90 2.78
CA VAL A 60 0.12 -3.63 2.58
C VAL A 60 -0.21 -3.00 1.23
N SER A 61 -0.45 -1.69 1.26
CA SER A 61 -0.63 -0.85 0.09
C SER A 61 0.22 0.42 0.22
N TYR A 62 0.70 0.94 -0.90
CA TYR A 62 1.41 2.21 -0.95
C TYR A 62 1.21 2.88 -2.30
N ALA A 63 1.30 4.20 -2.30
CA ALA A 63 1.36 4.99 -3.52
C ALA A 63 2.29 6.18 -3.32
N LEU A 64 2.88 6.64 -4.41
CA LEU A 64 3.78 7.78 -4.44
C LEU A 64 3.45 8.63 -5.67
N SER A 65 3.51 9.96 -5.55
CA SER A 65 3.37 10.86 -6.69
C SER A 65 4.42 10.51 -7.76
N ALA A 66 4.00 10.59 -9.03
CA ALA A 66 4.78 10.09 -10.16
C ALA A 66 6.13 10.80 -10.33
N GLU A 67 6.24 12.05 -9.89
CA GLU A 67 7.48 12.82 -9.93
C GLU A 67 8.59 12.25 -9.02
N TYR A 68 8.22 11.40 -8.06
CA TYR A 68 9.15 10.78 -7.10
C TYR A 68 9.44 9.30 -7.39
N TRP A 69 8.95 8.77 -8.52
CA TRP A 69 9.22 7.40 -8.92
C TRP A 69 10.70 7.19 -9.28
N GLY A 70 11.20 5.99 -9.06
CA GLY A 70 12.60 5.63 -9.38
C GLY A 70 13.65 6.12 -8.37
N LEU A 71 13.28 6.98 -7.40
CA LEU A 71 14.20 7.53 -6.40
C LEU A 71 14.43 6.63 -5.17
N GLY A 72 13.82 5.44 -5.12
CA GLY A 72 13.95 4.51 -3.99
C GLY A 72 13.12 4.88 -2.75
N ILE A 73 12.40 6.00 -2.77
CA ILE A 73 11.58 6.51 -1.66
C ILE A 73 10.53 5.47 -1.18
N ALA A 74 9.80 4.86 -2.12
CA ALA A 74 8.79 3.85 -1.78
C ALA A 74 9.41 2.62 -1.09
N THR A 75 10.61 2.18 -1.52
CA THR A 75 11.33 1.07 -0.90
C THR A 75 11.74 1.40 0.54
N ASP A 76 12.30 2.58 0.78
CA ASP A 76 12.70 3.00 2.12
C ASP A 76 11.49 3.17 3.05
N ALA A 77 10.45 3.85 2.57
CA ALA A 77 9.20 4.03 3.30
C ALA A 77 8.56 2.69 3.69
N LEU A 78 8.49 1.75 2.75
CA LEU A 78 7.90 0.43 2.98
C LEU A 78 8.72 -0.42 3.98
N LYS A 79 10.06 -0.40 3.91
CA LYS A 79 10.92 -1.07 4.90
C LYS A 79 10.68 -0.56 6.32
N LYS A 80 10.67 0.78 6.48
CA LYS A 80 10.40 1.43 7.76
C LYS A 80 9.00 1.13 8.27
N ALA A 81 8.01 1.10 7.38
CA ALA A 81 6.64 0.78 7.70
C ALA A 81 6.50 -0.64 8.26
N ILE A 82 7.03 -1.64 7.55
CA ILE A 82 6.96 -3.04 7.96
C ILE A 82 7.61 -3.27 9.33
N ALA A 83 8.78 -2.69 9.57
CA ALA A 83 9.43 -2.78 10.88
C ALA A 83 8.58 -2.19 12.02
N LYS A 84 7.86 -1.09 11.77
CA LYS A 84 6.95 -0.48 12.75
C LYS A 84 5.67 -1.30 12.94
N VAL A 85 5.15 -1.88 11.87
CA VAL A 85 3.94 -2.69 11.87
C VAL A 85 4.14 -3.96 12.69
N PHE A 86 5.21 -4.71 12.47
CA PHE A 86 5.48 -5.91 13.27
C PHE A 86 5.72 -5.60 14.75
N LYS A 87 6.25 -4.41 15.08
CA LYS A 87 6.35 -3.95 16.46
C LYS A 87 5.00 -3.60 17.07
N LYS A 88 4.10 -2.96 16.31
CA LYS A 88 2.76 -2.55 16.78
C LYS A 88 1.81 -3.73 16.89
N PHE A 89 1.82 -4.61 15.89
CA PHE A 89 0.95 -5.78 15.77
C PHE A 89 1.80 -7.04 15.89
N SER A 90 2.26 -7.33 17.11
CA SER A 90 3.19 -8.43 17.38
C SER A 90 2.61 -9.83 17.09
N TYR A 91 1.30 -9.94 16.90
CA TYR A 91 0.61 -11.16 16.51
C TYR A 91 0.65 -11.43 15.00
N LEU A 92 1.11 -10.47 14.19
CA LEU A 92 1.25 -10.69 12.74
C LEU A 92 2.40 -11.66 12.47
N ALA A 93 2.10 -12.70 11.71
CA ALA A 93 3.08 -13.63 11.17
C ALA A 93 3.48 -13.28 9.72
N ARG A 94 2.62 -12.56 8.99
CA ARG A 94 2.80 -12.34 7.54
C ARG A 94 2.20 -11.01 7.07
N ILE A 95 2.88 -10.37 6.12
CA ILE A 95 2.37 -9.20 5.38
C ILE A 95 2.35 -9.56 3.90
N GLU A 96 1.23 -9.27 3.24
CA GLU A 96 0.97 -9.57 1.84
C GLU A 96 0.76 -8.30 1.04
N ALA A 97 1.11 -8.34 -0.24
CA ALA A 97 0.88 -7.25 -1.18
C ALA A 97 0.31 -7.82 -2.48
N LEU A 98 -0.69 -7.14 -3.03
CA LEU A 98 -1.23 -7.45 -4.35
C LEU A 98 -0.79 -6.37 -5.32
N VAL A 99 -0.33 -6.77 -6.49
CA VAL A 99 0.20 -5.88 -7.52
C VAL A 99 -0.20 -6.39 -8.89
N GLU A 100 -0.68 -5.49 -9.74
CA GLU A 100 -0.99 -5.80 -11.13
C GLU A 100 0.26 -6.32 -11.86
N GLU A 101 0.08 -7.27 -12.77
CA GLU A 101 1.17 -7.92 -13.49
C GLU A 101 2.00 -6.91 -14.31
N GLU A 102 1.35 -5.87 -14.82
CA GLU A 102 1.95 -4.80 -15.61
C GLU A 102 2.70 -3.79 -14.74
N ASN A 103 2.42 -3.73 -13.43
CA ASN A 103 3.04 -2.77 -12.51
C ASN A 103 4.43 -3.24 -12.05
N LYS A 104 5.37 -3.29 -13.00
CA LYS A 104 6.76 -3.69 -12.76
C LYS A 104 7.49 -2.79 -11.76
N GLY A 105 7.07 -1.52 -11.64
CA GLY A 105 7.63 -0.59 -10.67
C GLY A 105 7.38 -1.06 -9.23
N SER A 106 6.12 -1.38 -8.92
CA SER A 106 5.73 -1.86 -7.59
C SER A 106 6.28 -3.26 -7.31
N GLN A 107 6.31 -4.16 -8.30
CA GLN A 107 6.95 -5.49 -8.15
C GLN A 107 8.42 -5.37 -7.71
N ARG A 108 9.22 -4.51 -8.37
CA ARG A 108 10.62 -4.27 -7.98
C ARG A 108 10.77 -3.66 -6.58
N VAL A 109 9.81 -2.83 -6.15
CA VAL A 109 9.82 -2.28 -4.78
C VAL A 109 9.64 -3.42 -3.78
N LEU A 110 8.62 -4.27 -3.97
CA LEU A 110 8.34 -5.42 -3.11
C LEU A 110 9.56 -6.36 -3.00
N GLU A 111 10.16 -6.72 -4.13
CA GLU A 111 11.38 -7.55 -4.17
C GLU A 111 12.53 -6.92 -3.36
N LYS A 112 12.81 -5.62 -3.55
CA LYS A 112 13.86 -4.90 -2.81
C LYS A 112 13.60 -4.79 -1.31
N VAL A 113 12.34 -4.89 -0.89
CA VAL A 113 11.95 -4.93 0.52
C VAL A 113 12.04 -6.34 1.11
N GLY A 114 12.14 -7.37 0.25
CA GLY A 114 12.31 -8.77 0.65
C GLY A 114 11.04 -9.61 0.52
N PHE A 115 9.99 -9.09 -0.12
CA PHE A 115 8.84 -9.91 -0.49
C PHE A 115 9.22 -10.94 -1.53
N ARG A 116 8.55 -12.09 -1.47
CA ARG A 116 8.68 -13.17 -2.44
C ARG A 116 7.38 -13.26 -3.23
N LYS A 117 7.47 -13.36 -4.55
CA LYS A 117 6.29 -13.61 -5.38
C LYS A 117 5.81 -15.04 -5.12
N GLU A 118 4.61 -15.18 -4.58
CA GLU A 118 4.05 -16.50 -4.25
C GLU A 118 3.11 -17.06 -5.32
N GLY A 119 2.53 -16.20 -6.16
CA GLY A 119 1.61 -16.65 -7.21
C GLY A 119 1.13 -15.54 -8.12
N LEU A 120 0.28 -15.92 -9.07
CA LEU A 120 -0.51 -15.03 -9.90
C LEU A 120 -1.98 -15.44 -9.69
N LEU A 121 -2.83 -14.49 -9.30
CA LEU A 121 -4.27 -14.72 -9.18
C LEU A 121 -4.89 -14.53 -10.57
N THR A 122 -5.50 -15.56 -11.13
CA THR A 122 -5.93 -15.60 -12.53
C THR A 122 -7.43 -15.49 -12.76
N VAL A 123 -8.27 -15.35 -11.72
CA VAL A 123 -9.74 -15.32 -11.87
C VAL A 123 -10.43 -14.33 -10.94
N GLU A 124 -11.33 -13.53 -11.53
CA GLU A 124 -12.22 -12.56 -10.86
C GLU A 124 -13.42 -13.21 -10.15
N GLU A 125 -13.68 -14.50 -10.37
CA GLU A 125 -14.70 -15.26 -9.64
C GLU A 125 -14.11 -16.54 -9.06
N VAL A 126 -13.87 -16.54 -7.75
CA VAL A 126 -13.75 -17.76 -6.96
C VAL A 126 -15.14 -18.10 -6.45
N TRP A 127 -15.79 -19.08 -7.08
CA TRP A 127 -16.94 -19.75 -6.51
C TRP A 127 -16.43 -20.77 -5.48
N VAL A 128 -16.69 -20.52 -4.20
CA VAL A 128 -16.65 -21.53 -3.13
C VAL A 128 -18.05 -22.06 -2.87
#